data_AF-A0A367IMM5-F1
#
_entry.id   AF-A0A367IMM5-F1
#
_cell.length_a   1.000
_cell.length_b   1.000
_cell.length_c   1.000
_cell.angle_alpha   90.00
_cell.angle_beta   90.00
_cell.angle_gamma   90.00
#
_symmetry.space_group_name_H-M   'P 1'
#
loop_
_entity.id
_entity.type
_entity.pdbx_description
1 polymer ?
#
loop_
_entity_poly.entity_id
_entity_poly.type
_entity_poly.pdbx_seq_one_letter_code
_entity_poly.pdbx_strand_id
1 'polypeptide(L)'
;RTKTLMRKKTVGGIPSPRPSQASAPPPEEEVVSPPILTSDTRAKTIRAKKENRWQFDAPRSDVIETLKSLFDTNMSPHLNALLFSTSQYAEKDRLNGLNILNECLTSPDVCMNKYHIDFADMKARYVANADLIFKYLTIRFFDTNTSMLIRCLDIAQNLVTVLDEEEYSLTEYEAVSFLPFLINKVGDPKEVMRQRIRAILKSLCRIYPASKMLNYLLDAAGTSKNAKARAECLEEVASLIQKNGMSVMLPNKALPVIATHIGDKDNSVRSAALNAIAQAYILVGDAVMKYMTRLGDKEKGMLEERLKRTKPSASVLAAVEKEQRAKQEAEEMEVDELPSLSQLPRLGGRSQIGKPRHSPQRPVVHHIQSIPEPEPMEDVTDDYGQRIPEPEPRQSLMQEIVDYLIAQITSGDPQP
;
A
#
# COMPACT_ATOMS: atom_id res chain seq x y z
N ARG A 1 14.03 -32.77 85.84
CA ARG A 1 15.02 -33.33 86.80
C ARG A 1 16.39 -32.89 86.33
N THR A 2 16.98 -31.97 87.09
CA THR A 2 18.28 -31.31 86.93
C THR A 2 19.44 -32.30 86.81
N LYS A 3 20.46 -31.96 86.00
CA LYS A 3 21.88 -32.14 86.34
C LYS A 3 22.79 -31.29 85.44
N THR A 4 23.26 -30.20 86.03
CA THR A 4 24.40 -29.39 85.62
C THR A 4 25.69 -30.14 85.91
N LEU A 5 26.68 -30.13 85.01
CA LEU A 5 28.09 -30.28 85.42
C LEU A 5 29.08 -29.58 84.47
N MET A 6 29.54 -28.43 84.96
CA MET A 6 30.89 -27.87 84.97
C MET A 6 31.77 -27.76 83.71
N ARG A 7 32.21 -26.52 83.55
CA ARG A 7 33.03 -25.88 82.54
C ARG A 7 34.50 -25.93 82.99
N LYS A 8 35.43 -26.37 82.13
CA LYS A 8 36.88 -26.19 82.33
C LYS A 8 37.40 -25.21 81.27
N LYS A 9 37.86 -24.05 81.72
CA LYS A 9 38.57 -23.03 80.92
C LYS A 9 40.03 -23.45 80.78
N THR A 10 40.55 -23.42 79.56
CA THR A 10 41.98 -23.28 79.28
C THR A 10 42.19 -22.14 78.29
N VAL A 11 43.33 -21.49 78.46
CA VAL A 11 43.67 -20.11 78.12
C VAL A 11 44.46 -20.05 76.81
N GLY A 12 44.24 -18.99 76.02
CA GLY A 12 45.27 -18.31 75.23
C GLY A 12 45.61 -18.90 73.85
N GLY A 13 44.86 -18.49 72.82
CA GLY A 13 45.26 -18.66 71.42
C GLY A 13 46.01 -17.42 70.90
N ILE A 14 47.09 -17.65 70.15
CA ILE A 14 47.73 -16.67 69.26
C ILE A 14 47.12 -16.88 67.87
N PRO A 15 46.56 -15.86 67.19
CA PRO A 15 45.98 -16.06 65.87
C PRO A 15 47.06 -16.10 64.79
N SER A 16 47.07 -17.16 63.99
CA SER A 16 47.78 -17.20 62.69
C SER A 16 47.06 -16.30 61.67
N PRO A 17 47.78 -15.66 60.75
CA PRO A 17 47.17 -14.74 59.80
C PRO A 17 46.26 -15.49 58.82
N ARG A 18 45.02 -15.03 58.73
CA ARG A 18 44.00 -15.52 57.80
C ARG A 18 44.48 -15.26 56.37
N PRO A 19 44.41 -16.22 55.44
CA PRO A 19 44.60 -15.90 54.03
C PRO A 19 43.49 -14.94 53.62
N SER A 20 43.90 -13.82 53.03
CA SER A 20 43.03 -12.84 52.40
C SER A 20 42.07 -13.58 51.47
N GLN A 21 40.78 -13.54 51.78
CA GLN A 21 39.76 -13.91 50.81
C GLN A 21 39.94 -12.97 49.63
N ALA A 22 40.47 -13.51 48.52
CA ALA A 22 40.29 -12.89 47.23
C ALA A 22 38.78 -12.70 47.06
N SER A 23 38.36 -11.45 46.98
CA SER A 23 37.02 -11.08 46.57
C SER A 23 36.71 -11.84 45.29
N ALA A 24 35.66 -12.67 45.33
CA ALA A 24 35.11 -13.26 44.12
C ALA A 24 34.90 -12.13 43.10
N PRO A 25 35.23 -12.32 41.82
CA PRO A 25 34.83 -11.36 40.81
C PRO A 25 33.32 -11.13 40.93
N PRO A 26 32.83 -9.90 40.69
CA PRO A 26 31.39 -9.68 40.59
C PRO A 26 30.80 -10.70 39.61
N PRO A 27 29.58 -11.20 39.85
CA PRO A 27 28.95 -12.13 38.92
C PRO A 27 29.03 -11.51 37.53
N GLU A 28 29.70 -12.19 36.61
CA GLU A 28 29.67 -11.80 35.20
C GLU A 28 28.19 -11.72 34.83
N GLU A 29 27.69 -10.53 34.53
CA GLU A 29 26.35 -10.36 33.98
C GLU A 29 26.32 -11.25 32.73
N GLU A 30 25.57 -12.36 32.78
CA GLU A 30 25.34 -13.20 31.62
C GLU A 30 24.75 -12.29 30.55
N VAL A 31 25.56 -11.90 29.57
CA VAL A 31 25.13 -11.03 28.46
C VAL A 31 24.05 -11.80 27.71
N VAL A 32 22.79 -11.50 28.01
CA VAL A 32 21.66 -12.16 27.38
C VAL A 32 21.66 -11.75 25.92
N SER A 33 21.76 -12.72 25.02
CA SER A 33 21.78 -12.45 23.58
C SER A 33 20.50 -11.71 23.15
N PRO A 34 20.60 -10.65 22.32
CA PRO A 34 19.43 -9.94 21.84
C PRO A 34 18.53 -10.84 20.98
N PRO A 35 17.21 -10.59 20.93
CA PRO A 35 16.28 -11.40 20.14
C PRO A 35 16.60 -11.39 18.64
N ILE A 36 17.04 -10.25 18.11
CA ILE A 36 17.42 -10.06 16.71
C ILE A 36 18.93 -9.81 16.63
N LEU A 37 19.63 -10.63 15.84
CA LEU A 37 21.11 -10.68 15.89
C LEU A 37 21.78 -9.69 14.93
N THR A 38 21.10 -9.27 13.86
CA THR A 38 21.71 -8.46 12.79
C THR A 38 20.87 -7.25 12.42
N SER A 39 21.53 -6.11 12.21
CA SER A 39 21.00 -4.88 11.60
C SER A 39 21.39 -4.74 10.12
N ASP A 40 22.02 -5.76 9.52
CA ASP A 40 22.45 -5.71 8.12
C ASP A 40 21.27 -5.84 7.15
N THR A 41 20.91 -4.73 6.51
CA THR A 41 19.85 -4.66 5.51
C THR A 41 20.14 -5.49 4.25
N ARG A 42 21.42 -5.78 3.94
CA ARG A 42 21.81 -6.63 2.81
C ARG A 42 21.31 -8.06 2.98
N ALA A 43 21.23 -8.55 4.22
CA ALA A 43 20.67 -9.87 4.50
C ALA A 43 19.22 -9.95 4.02
N LYS A 44 18.41 -8.91 4.26
CA LYS A 44 17.04 -8.80 3.73
C LYS A 44 17.02 -8.80 2.21
N THR A 45 17.89 -8.03 1.56
CA THR A 45 17.97 -7.99 0.09
C THR A 45 18.30 -9.37 -0.50
N ILE A 46 19.18 -10.13 0.15
CA ILE A 46 19.52 -11.50 -0.27
C ILE A 46 18.32 -12.44 -0.10
N ARG A 47 17.58 -12.34 1.01
CA ARG A 47 16.34 -13.10 1.22
C ARG A 47 15.31 -12.78 0.14
N ALA A 48 15.06 -11.50 -0.12
CA ALA A 48 14.12 -11.06 -1.15
C ALA A 48 14.44 -11.60 -2.54
N LYS A 49 15.72 -11.69 -2.92
CA LYS A 49 16.16 -12.25 -4.22
C LYS A 49 15.99 -13.77 -4.31
N LYS A 50 16.10 -14.48 -3.19
CA LYS A 50 16.00 -15.95 -3.11
C LYS A 50 14.57 -16.42 -2.85
N GLU A 51 13.67 -15.50 -2.49
CA GLU A 51 12.33 -15.85 -2.06
C GLU A 51 11.48 -16.39 -3.21
N ASN A 52 10.92 -17.58 -3.00
CA ASN A 52 9.77 -18.04 -3.76
C ASN A 52 8.48 -17.47 -3.16
N ARG A 53 7.54 -17.05 -4.01
CA ARG A 53 6.22 -16.49 -3.67
C ARG A 53 5.65 -16.98 -2.31
N TRP A 54 5.64 -16.10 -1.29
CA TRP A 54 5.06 -16.36 0.04
C TRP A 54 3.52 -16.30 -0.01
N GLN A 55 2.89 -17.36 -0.54
CA GLN A 55 1.44 -17.47 -0.67
C GLN A 55 0.98 -18.89 -0.31
N PHE A 56 -0.06 -19.00 0.52
CA PHE A 56 -0.65 -20.27 0.94
C PHE A 56 -2.04 -20.05 1.55
N ASP A 57 -2.92 -21.05 1.42
CA ASP A 57 -4.24 -21.05 2.05
C ASP A 57 -4.20 -21.48 3.53
N ALA A 58 -3.14 -22.20 3.94
CA ALA A 58 -2.87 -22.59 5.31
C ALA A 58 -1.37 -22.86 5.50
N PRO A 59 -0.79 -22.57 6.68
CA PRO A 59 0.62 -22.78 6.93
C PRO A 59 0.92 -24.28 7.06
N ARG A 60 1.68 -24.79 6.08
CA ARG A 60 2.15 -26.18 6.05
C ARG A 60 3.52 -26.32 6.73
N SER A 61 3.92 -27.55 7.05
CA SER A 61 5.20 -27.82 7.71
C SER A 61 6.39 -27.31 6.91
N ASP A 62 6.40 -27.47 5.57
CA ASP A 62 7.46 -26.98 4.68
C ASP A 62 7.65 -25.45 4.78
N VAL A 63 6.54 -24.71 4.85
CA VAL A 63 6.56 -23.24 4.97
C VAL A 63 7.11 -22.83 6.33
N ILE A 64 6.70 -23.51 7.40
CA ILE A 64 7.14 -23.24 8.77
C ILE A 64 8.63 -23.56 8.93
N GLU A 65 9.09 -24.70 8.41
CA GLU A 65 10.48 -25.13 8.46
C GLU A 65 11.39 -24.19 7.66
N THR A 66 10.95 -23.75 6.48
CA THR A 66 11.66 -22.76 5.66
C THR A 66 11.84 -21.46 6.42
N LEU A 67 10.77 -20.95 7.05
CA LEU A 67 10.86 -19.73 7.86
C LEU A 67 11.76 -19.92 9.09
N LYS A 68 11.66 -21.08 9.76
CA LYS A 68 12.50 -21.41 10.91
C LYS A 68 13.98 -21.38 10.54
N SER A 69 14.36 -21.93 9.37
CA SER A 69 15.75 -21.90 8.90
C SER A 69 16.28 -20.47 8.70
N LEU A 70 15.43 -19.57 8.20
CA LEU A 70 15.78 -18.14 8.09
C LEU A 70 15.92 -17.49 9.47
N PHE A 71 15.02 -17.80 10.40
CA PHE A 71 15.11 -17.34 11.79
C PHE A 71 16.39 -17.84 12.49
N ASP A 72 16.81 -19.09 12.26
CA ASP A 72 18.01 -19.68 12.86
C ASP A 72 19.31 -18.94 12.49
N THR A 73 19.31 -18.19 11.38
CA THR A 73 20.47 -17.37 10.94
C THR A 73 20.39 -15.92 11.42
N ASN A 74 19.19 -15.42 11.77
CA ASN A 74 18.93 -13.99 11.99
C ASN A 74 18.50 -13.64 13.42
N MET A 75 18.02 -14.61 14.20
CA MET A 75 17.41 -14.44 15.51
C MET A 75 18.09 -15.33 16.55
N SER A 76 17.95 -15.00 17.84
CA SER A 76 18.59 -15.78 18.90
C SER A 76 17.99 -17.19 19.04
N PRO A 77 18.80 -18.20 19.40
CA PRO A 77 18.32 -19.56 19.60
C PRO A 77 17.19 -19.65 20.64
N HIS A 78 17.25 -18.82 21.69
CA HIS A 78 16.21 -18.75 22.71
C HIS A 78 14.88 -18.28 22.13
N LEU A 79 14.89 -17.20 21.33
CA LEU A 79 13.67 -16.70 20.70
C LEU A 79 13.10 -17.75 19.73
N ASN A 80 13.95 -18.41 18.93
CA ASN A 80 13.51 -19.42 17.98
C ASN A 80 12.88 -20.63 18.65
N ALA A 81 13.44 -21.08 19.77
CA ALA A 81 12.88 -22.18 20.56
C ALA A 81 11.46 -21.85 21.05
N LEU A 82 11.19 -20.59 21.40
CA LEU A 82 9.87 -20.12 21.81
C LEU A 82 8.90 -19.99 20.62
N LEU A 83 9.30 -19.28 19.56
CA LEU A 83 8.46 -18.99 18.39
C LEU A 83 8.10 -20.24 17.56
N PHE A 84 8.98 -21.23 17.54
CA PHE A 84 8.76 -22.48 16.79
C PHE A 84 8.55 -23.69 17.72
N SER A 85 8.15 -23.45 18.97
CA SER A 85 7.85 -24.53 19.92
C SER A 85 6.75 -25.44 19.39
N THR A 86 7.01 -26.74 19.44
CA THR A 86 6.05 -27.82 19.17
C THR A 86 5.71 -28.59 20.45
N SER A 87 6.03 -28.02 21.61
CA SER A 87 5.77 -28.64 22.91
C SER A 87 4.27 -28.69 23.25
N GLN A 88 3.89 -29.42 24.29
CA GLN A 88 2.53 -29.33 24.85
C GLN A 88 2.15 -27.91 25.34
N TYR A 89 3.14 -27.05 25.56
CA TYR A 89 3.00 -25.64 25.93
C TYR A 89 3.28 -24.69 24.75
N ALA A 90 3.31 -25.20 23.51
CA ALA A 90 3.69 -24.45 22.32
C ALA A 90 2.96 -23.12 22.16
N GLU A 91 1.67 -23.03 22.52
CA GLU A 91 0.94 -21.76 22.46
C GLU A 91 1.50 -20.73 23.44
N LYS A 92 1.74 -21.13 24.68
CA LYS A 92 2.32 -20.27 25.72
C LYS A 92 3.74 -19.85 25.37
N ASP A 93 4.54 -20.78 24.86
CA ASP A 93 5.91 -20.52 24.42
C ASP A 93 5.93 -19.49 23.28
N ARG A 94 5.05 -19.66 22.28
CA ARG A 94 4.94 -18.72 21.15
C ARG A 94 4.47 -17.35 21.59
N LEU A 95 3.51 -17.27 22.51
CA LEU A 95 3.08 -15.99 23.11
C LEU A 95 4.24 -15.32 23.87
N ASN A 96 5.04 -16.07 24.61
CA ASN A 96 6.23 -15.54 25.29
C ASN A 96 7.26 -15.01 24.28
N GLY A 97 7.54 -15.75 23.20
CA GLY A 97 8.44 -15.29 22.15
C GLY A 97 7.95 -14.00 21.48
N LEU A 98 6.64 -13.91 21.19
CA LEU A 98 6.03 -12.69 20.68
C LEU A 98 6.09 -11.53 21.69
N ASN A 99 5.93 -11.79 22.99
CA ASN A 99 6.08 -10.77 24.03
C ASN A 99 7.50 -10.21 24.06
N ILE A 100 8.53 -11.08 23.95
CA ILE A 100 9.93 -10.64 23.89
C ILE A 100 10.15 -9.69 22.71
N LEU A 101 9.64 -10.02 21.53
CA LEU A 101 9.70 -9.12 20.36
C LEU A 101 8.98 -7.81 20.65
N ASN A 102 7.74 -7.87 21.15
CA ASN A 102 6.95 -6.68 21.39
C ASN A 102 7.60 -5.74 22.43
N GLU A 103 8.16 -6.27 23.51
CA GLU A 103 8.86 -5.47 24.53
C GLU A 103 10.06 -4.74 23.94
N CYS A 104 10.84 -5.40 23.07
CA CYS A 104 11.99 -4.75 22.42
C CYS A 104 11.58 -3.73 21.35
N LEU A 105 10.34 -3.77 20.84
CA LEU A 105 9.80 -2.73 19.95
C LEU A 105 9.36 -1.48 20.71
N THR A 106 8.90 -1.61 21.96
CA THR A 106 8.24 -0.51 22.68
C THR A 106 9.03 0.05 23.86
N SER A 107 10.01 -0.69 24.38
CA SER A 107 10.64 -0.38 25.66
C SER A 107 12.15 -0.17 25.51
N PRO A 108 12.61 1.09 25.41
CA PRO A 108 14.04 1.43 25.36
C PRO A 108 14.81 0.89 26.56
N ASP A 109 14.20 0.92 27.75
CA ASP A 109 14.80 0.42 29.00
C ASP A 109 15.13 -1.07 28.92
N VAL A 110 14.27 -1.87 28.27
CA VAL A 110 14.52 -3.32 28.11
C VAL A 110 15.70 -3.54 27.16
N CYS A 111 15.80 -2.74 26.10
CA CYS A 111 16.90 -2.84 25.14
C CYS A 111 18.25 -2.55 25.81
N MET A 112 18.32 -1.47 26.58
CA MET A 112 19.55 -1.07 27.26
C MET A 112 19.87 -1.95 28.47
N ASN A 113 18.92 -2.18 29.38
CA ASN A 113 19.22 -2.83 30.65
C ASN A 113 19.38 -4.35 30.52
N LYS A 114 18.67 -4.99 29.59
CA LYS A 114 18.70 -6.46 29.43
C LYS A 114 19.66 -6.92 28.34
N TYR A 115 19.72 -6.19 27.23
CA TYR A 115 20.50 -6.60 26.07
C TYR A 115 21.73 -5.71 25.82
N HIS A 116 21.87 -4.60 26.57
CA HIS A 116 22.95 -3.62 26.39
C HIS A 116 23.06 -3.10 24.96
N ILE A 117 21.90 -2.89 24.32
CA ILE A 117 21.78 -2.38 22.96
C ILE A 117 21.02 -1.06 22.99
N ASP A 118 21.58 -0.06 22.32
CA ASP A 118 20.91 1.22 22.13
C ASP A 118 19.60 1.05 21.35
N PHE A 119 18.59 1.85 21.69
CA PHE A 119 17.28 1.69 21.09
C PHE A 119 17.30 1.95 19.58
N ALA A 120 18.16 2.84 19.08
CA ALA A 120 18.31 3.07 17.64
C ALA A 120 18.90 1.82 16.93
N ASP A 121 19.91 1.16 17.50
CA ASP A 121 20.42 -0.09 16.94
C ASP A 121 19.37 -1.21 17.01
N MET A 122 18.56 -1.26 18.07
CA MET A 122 17.44 -2.20 18.14
C MET A 122 16.41 -1.94 17.03
N LYS A 123 16.03 -0.69 16.77
CA LYS A 123 15.14 -0.34 15.66
C LYS A 123 15.76 -0.73 14.31
N ALA A 124 17.04 -0.47 14.09
CA ALA A 124 17.74 -0.89 12.87
C ALA A 124 17.71 -2.42 12.66
N ARG A 125 17.81 -3.21 13.74
CA ARG A 125 17.64 -4.67 13.70
C ARG A 125 16.22 -5.08 13.29
N TYR A 126 15.19 -4.39 13.79
CA TYR A 126 13.80 -4.59 13.37
C TYR A 126 13.61 -4.26 11.91
N VAL A 127 14.12 -3.11 11.45
CA VAL A 127 14.10 -2.72 10.04
C VAL A 127 14.76 -3.81 9.19
N ALA A 128 15.95 -4.31 9.55
CA ALA A 128 16.65 -5.34 8.77
C ALA A 128 15.95 -6.72 8.72
N ASN A 129 15.02 -7.02 9.64
CA ASN A 129 14.36 -8.33 9.74
C ASN A 129 12.82 -8.25 9.72
N ALA A 130 12.25 -7.11 9.32
CA ALA A 130 10.81 -6.90 9.27
C ALA A 130 10.07 -7.93 8.42
N ASP A 131 10.67 -8.36 7.29
CA ASP A 131 10.11 -9.40 6.42
C ASP A 131 9.91 -10.73 7.15
N LEU A 132 10.87 -11.14 7.97
CA LEU A 132 10.79 -12.37 8.75
C LEU A 132 9.70 -12.29 9.82
N ILE A 133 9.61 -11.14 10.50
CA ILE A 133 8.60 -10.91 11.54
C ILE A 133 7.20 -10.91 10.92
N PHE A 134 6.98 -10.15 9.84
CA PHE A 134 5.70 -10.13 9.14
C PHE A 134 5.28 -11.52 8.67
N LYS A 135 6.19 -12.30 8.06
CA LYS A 135 5.93 -13.69 7.67
C LYS A 135 5.54 -14.56 8.86
N TYR A 136 6.22 -14.44 10.00
CA TYR A 136 5.84 -15.17 11.20
C TYR A 136 4.43 -14.80 11.68
N LEU A 137 4.07 -13.52 11.68
CA LEU A 137 2.71 -13.08 12.01
C LEU A 137 1.67 -13.69 11.06
N THR A 138 1.97 -13.78 9.76
CA THR A 138 1.03 -14.38 8.77
C THR A 138 0.72 -15.84 9.07
N ILE A 139 1.70 -16.61 9.55
CA ILE A 139 1.48 -18.00 9.98
C ILE A 139 0.54 -18.02 11.19
N ARG A 140 0.75 -17.11 12.15
CA ARG A 140 -0.03 -17.04 13.39
C ARG A 140 -1.45 -16.51 13.19
N PHE A 141 -1.75 -15.81 12.09
CA PHE A 141 -3.12 -15.40 11.75
C PHE A 141 -4.09 -16.58 11.50
N PHE A 142 -3.56 -17.79 11.28
CA PHE A 142 -4.31 -19.04 11.15
C PHE A 142 -4.60 -19.73 12.49
N ASP A 143 -3.98 -19.28 13.59
CA ASP A 143 -4.30 -19.81 14.91
C ASP A 143 -5.73 -19.38 15.30
N THR A 144 -6.46 -20.26 16.01
CA THR A 144 -7.83 -20.00 16.47
C THR A 144 -7.89 -19.17 17.75
N ASN A 145 -6.75 -19.00 18.42
CA ASN A 145 -6.65 -18.31 19.69
C ASN A 145 -6.73 -16.78 19.52
N THR A 146 -7.71 -16.14 20.17
CA THR A 146 -7.86 -14.67 20.11
C THR A 146 -6.67 -13.92 20.72
N SER A 147 -6.09 -14.41 21.81
CA SER A 147 -4.92 -13.79 22.46
C SER A 147 -3.69 -13.81 21.55
N MET A 148 -3.52 -14.87 20.76
CA MET A 148 -2.47 -14.93 19.74
C MET A 148 -2.67 -13.87 18.67
N LEU A 149 -3.89 -13.75 18.14
CA LEU A 149 -4.22 -12.72 17.15
C LEU A 149 -4.00 -11.31 17.72
N ILE A 150 -4.46 -11.02 18.94
CA ILE A 150 -4.23 -9.73 19.61
C ILE A 150 -2.74 -9.43 19.65
N ARG A 151 -1.92 -10.38 20.10
CA ARG A 151 -0.47 -10.18 20.19
C ARG A 151 0.17 -9.94 18.83
N CYS A 152 -0.29 -10.64 17.80
CA CYS A 152 0.20 -10.43 16.43
C CYS A 152 -0.18 -9.03 15.91
N LEU A 153 -1.39 -8.55 16.20
CA LEU A 153 -1.82 -7.20 15.80
C LEU A 153 -1.06 -6.10 16.57
N ASP A 154 -0.76 -6.30 17.86
CA ASP A 154 0.05 -5.36 18.64
C ASP A 154 1.46 -5.23 18.04
N ILE A 155 2.09 -6.36 17.70
CA ILE A 155 3.42 -6.36 17.06
C ILE A 155 3.37 -5.76 15.67
N ALA A 156 2.34 -6.08 14.86
CA ALA A 156 2.19 -5.48 13.54
C ALA A 156 2.07 -3.95 13.63
N GLN A 157 1.27 -3.44 14.59
CA GLN A 157 1.11 -2.00 14.81
C GLN A 157 2.44 -1.36 15.25
N ASN A 158 3.10 -1.92 16.26
CA ASN A 158 4.36 -1.38 16.79
C ASN A 158 5.49 -1.44 15.77
N LEU A 159 5.58 -2.53 15.00
CA LEU A 159 6.56 -2.67 13.93
C LEU A 159 6.31 -1.62 12.84
N VAL A 160 5.07 -1.42 12.39
CA VAL A 160 4.75 -0.37 11.41
C VAL A 160 5.08 1.02 11.94
N THR A 161 4.83 1.30 13.21
CA THR A 161 5.24 2.56 13.85
C THR A 161 6.76 2.74 13.82
N VAL A 162 7.54 1.72 14.19
CA VAL A 162 9.01 1.79 14.12
C VAL A 162 9.50 1.97 12.68
N LEU A 163 8.90 1.28 11.70
CA LEU A 163 9.27 1.46 10.30
C LEU A 163 8.97 2.88 9.79
N ASP A 164 7.86 3.49 10.22
CA ASP A 164 7.51 4.88 9.89
C ASP A 164 8.46 5.89 10.55
N GLU A 165 8.84 5.66 11.81
CA GLU A 165 9.81 6.50 12.54
C GLU A 165 11.22 6.44 11.94
N GLU A 166 11.62 5.28 11.42
CA GLU A 166 12.91 5.06 10.74
C GLU A 166 12.85 5.42 9.24
N GLU A 167 11.80 6.11 8.80
CA GLU A 167 11.57 6.55 7.41
C GLU A 167 11.65 5.39 6.39
N TYR A 168 11.36 4.17 6.83
CA TYR A 168 11.42 2.98 6.00
C TYR A 168 10.17 2.83 5.13
N SER A 169 10.37 2.72 3.82
CA SER A 169 9.31 2.38 2.87
C SER A 169 9.20 0.86 2.68
N LEU A 170 8.01 0.32 2.90
CA LEU A 170 7.72 -1.10 2.71
C LEU A 170 7.92 -1.51 1.25
N THR A 171 8.69 -2.56 1.03
CA THR A 171 8.95 -3.08 -0.32
C THR A 171 7.78 -3.92 -0.83
N GLU A 172 7.68 -4.11 -2.15
CA GLU A 172 6.68 -5.03 -2.72
C GLU A 172 6.84 -6.46 -2.21
N TYR A 173 8.09 -6.89 -1.99
CA TYR A 173 8.41 -8.20 -1.42
C TYR A 173 7.76 -8.39 -0.05
N GLU A 174 7.87 -7.40 0.83
CA GLU A 174 7.24 -7.45 2.15
C GLU A 174 5.72 -7.31 2.06
N ALA A 175 5.23 -6.37 1.25
CA ALA A 175 3.80 -6.12 1.08
C ALA A 175 3.05 -7.35 0.57
N VAL A 176 3.55 -8.04 -0.46
CA VAL A 176 2.96 -9.26 -1.00
C VAL A 176 2.94 -10.38 0.05
N SER A 177 3.97 -10.45 0.90
CA SER A 177 4.08 -11.49 1.93
C SER A 177 3.16 -11.26 3.14
N PHE A 178 2.69 -10.03 3.37
CA PHE A 178 1.96 -9.66 4.59
C PHE A 178 0.52 -9.19 4.35
N LEU A 179 0.31 -8.27 3.41
CA LEU A 179 -0.97 -7.58 3.24
C LEU A 179 -2.14 -8.52 2.93
N PRO A 180 -2.03 -9.52 2.04
CA PRO A 180 -3.13 -10.44 1.76
C PRO A 180 -3.61 -11.17 3.03
N PHE A 181 -2.68 -11.57 3.89
CA PHE A 181 -2.97 -12.30 5.12
C PHE A 181 -3.61 -11.39 6.17
N LEU A 182 -3.12 -10.15 6.33
CA LEU A 182 -3.73 -9.19 7.24
C LEU A 182 -5.15 -8.80 6.79
N ILE A 183 -5.33 -8.52 5.49
CA ILE A 183 -6.63 -8.14 4.92
C ILE A 183 -7.64 -9.29 5.06
N ASN A 184 -7.21 -10.55 4.93
CA ASN A 184 -8.09 -11.69 5.19
C ASN A 184 -8.67 -11.71 6.63
N LYS A 185 -8.00 -11.05 7.58
CA LYS A 185 -8.49 -10.90 8.96
C LYS A 185 -9.45 -9.74 9.16
N VAL A 186 -9.61 -8.83 8.19
CA VAL A 186 -10.46 -7.62 8.34
C VAL A 186 -11.94 -7.96 8.61
N GLY A 187 -12.40 -9.13 8.16
CA GLY A 187 -13.75 -9.63 8.42
C GLY A 187 -13.92 -10.38 9.73
N ASP A 188 -13.07 -10.14 10.75
CA ASP A 188 -13.15 -10.78 12.06
C ASP A 188 -14.54 -10.58 12.70
N PRO A 189 -15.12 -11.58 13.40
CA PRO A 189 -16.42 -11.43 14.03
C PRO A 189 -16.50 -10.29 15.06
N LYS A 190 -15.40 -9.99 15.77
CA LYS A 190 -15.35 -9.00 16.85
C LYS A 190 -15.01 -7.61 16.30
N GLU A 191 -15.87 -6.62 16.52
CA GLU A 191 -15.66 -5.23 16.09
C GLU A 191 -14.33 -4.65 16.58
N VAL A 192 -13.94 -4.94 17.82
CA VAL A 192 -12.65 -4.49 18.38
C VAL A 192 -11.45 -4.98 17.56
N MET A 193 -11.51 -6.20 17.00
CA MET A 193 -10.44 -6.72 16.14
C MET A 193 -10.42 -6.02 14.79
N ARG A 194 -11.60 -5.78 14.20
CA ARG A 194 -11.72 -5.04 12.93
C ARG A 194 -11.17 -3.62 13.05
N GLN A 195 -11.50 -2.92 14.14
CA GLN A 195 -10.97 -1.58 14.42
C GLN A 195 -9.45 -1.56 14.54
N ARG A 196 -8.85 -2.56 15.20
CA ARG A 196 -7.40 -2.71 15.31
C ARG A 196 -6.76 -2.95 13.94
N ILE A 197 -7.31 -3.85 13.13
CA ILE A 197 -6.81 -4.13 11.77
C ILE A 197 -6.90 -2.89 10.88
N ARG A 198 -8.03 -2.16 10.94
CA ARG A 198 -8.21 -0.88 10.25
C ARG A 198 -7.16 0.15 10.64
N ALA A 199 -6.84 0.28 11.93
CA ALA A 199 -5.79 1.18 12.39
C ALA A 199 -4.41 0.81 11.82
N ILE A 200 -4.11 -0.49 11.73
CA ILE A 200 -2.87 -0.98 11.13
C ILE A 200 -2.83 -0.69 9.63
N LEU A 201 -3.91 -0.95 8.88
CA LEU A 201 -4.00 -0.64 7.45
C LEU A 201 -3.79 0.86 7.16
N LYS A 202 -4.36 1.73 8.01
CA LYS A 202 -4.15 3.18 7.93
C LYS A 202 -2.71 3.58 8.22
N SER A 203 -2.06 2.94 9.19
CA SER A 203 -0.66 3.15 9.53
C SER A 203 0.26 2.67 8.38
N LEU A 204 -0.06 1.53 7.78
CA LEU A 204 0.66 0.99 6.61
C LEU A 204 0.65 1.95 5.42
N CYS A 205 -0.42 2.75 5.24
CA CYS A 205 -0.48 3.76 4.18
C CYS A 205 0.49 4.94 4.38
N ARG A 206 1.23 5.02 5.50
CA ARG A 206 2.33 5.97 5.71
C ARG A 206 3.65 5.48 5.13
N ILE A 207 3.85 4.16 5.12
CA ILE A 207 5.08 3.50 4.67
C ILE A 207 4.91 2.70 3.37
N TYR A 208 3.68 2.65 2.82
CA TYR A 208 3.37 1.92 1.60
C TYR A 208 2.38 2.71 0.71
N PRO A 209 2.53 2.72 -0.62
CA PRO A 209 1.68 3.53 -1.49
C PRO A 209 0.19 3.19 -1.37
N ALA A 210 -0.63 4.20 -1.07
CA ALA A 210 -2.08 4.06 -0.91
C ALA A 210 -2.76 3.49 -2.17
N SER A 211 -2.25 3.79 -3.36
CA SER A 211 -2.77 3.25 -4.63
C SER A 211 -2.58 1.74 -4.75
N LYS A 212 -1.47 1.21 -4.23
CA LYS A 212 -1.23 -0.23 -4.18
C LYS A 212 -2.05 -0.91 -3.09
N MET A 213 -2.19 -0.27 -1.92
CA MET A 213 -3.09 -0.75 -0.85
C MET A 213 -4.54 -0.88 -1.36
N LEU A 214 -5.04 0.10 -2.09
CA LEU A 214 -6.36 0.06 -2.71
C LEU A 214 -6.54 -1.16 -3.61
N ASN A 215 -5.53 -1.53 -4.40
CA ASN A 215 -5.61 -2.72 -5.25
C ASN A 215 -5.71 -4.02 -4.43
N TYR A 216 -4.98 -4.13 -3.31
CA TYR A 216 -5.13 -5.29 -2.41
C TYR A 216 -6.53 -5.37 -1.80
N LEU A 217 -7.11 -4.23 -1.40
CA LEU A 217 -8.46 -4.18 -0.84
C LEU A 217 -9.52 -4.53 -1.87
N LEU A 218 -9.38 -4.06 -3.12
CA LEU A 218 -10.30 -4.41 -4.21
C LEU A 218 -10.21 -5.89 -4.58
N ASP A 219 -9.00 -6.46 -4.64
CA ASP A 219 -8.80 -7.88 -4.90
C ASP A 219 -9.44 -8.74 -3.80
N ALA A 220 -9.24 -8.36 -2.53
CA ALA A 220 -9.87 -9.03 -1.40
C ALA A 220 -11.40 -8.88 -1.38
N ALA A 221 -11.93 -7.71 -1.74
CA ALA A 221 -13.37 -7.50 -1.87
C ALA A 221 -13.98 -8.40 -2.96
N GLY A 222 -13.31 -8.57 -4.11
CA GLY A 222 -13.77 -9.40 -5.21
C GLY A 222 -13.68 -10.91 -4.96
N THR A 223 -12.69 -11.36 -4.19
CA THR A 223 -12.38 -12.80 -4.01
C THR A 223 -12.88 -13.38 -2.69
N SER A 224 -13.11 -12.56 -1.66
CA SER A 224 -13.45 -13.07 -0.33
C SER A 224 -14.88 -13.62 -0.24
N LYS A 225 -14.98 -14.85 0.28
CA LYS A 225 -16.28 -15.49 0.59
C LYS A 225 -16.94 -14.86 1.83
N ASN A 226 -16.18 -14.18 2.69
CA ASN A 226 -16.69 -13.54 3.90
C ASN A 226 -17.30 -12.16 3.59
N ALA A 227 -18.63 -12.03 3.70
CA ALA A 227 -19.34 -10.79 3.44
C ALA A 227 -18.86 -9.61 4.31
N LYS A 228 -18.50 -9.86 5.58
CA LYS A 228 -17.95 -8.81 6.44
C LYS A 228 -16.60 -8.32 5.93
N ALA A 229 -15.74 -9.24 5.47
CA ALA A 229 -14.45 -8.86 4.90
C ALA A 229 -14.64 -8.02 3.64
N ARG A 230 -15.57 -8.39 2.75
CA ARG A 230 -15.90 -7.59 1.55
C ARG A 230 -16.38 -6.18 1.91
N ALA A 231 -17.31 -6.07 2.87
CA ALA A 231 -17.84 -4.78 3.31
C ALA A 231 -16.74 -3.88 3.90
N GLU A 232 -15.91 -4.43 4.81
CA GLU A 232 -14.79 -3.71 5.42
C GLU A 232 -13.74 -3.28 4.40
N CYS A 233 -13.41 -4.12 3.41
CA CYS A 233 -12.50 -3.73 2.33
C CYS A 233 -13.05 -2.55 1.52
N LEU A 234 -14.35 -2.55 1.21
CA LEU A 234 -14.99 -1.47 0.45
C LEU A 234 -15.11 -0.17 1.28
N GLU A 235 -15.33 -0.26 2.59
CA GLU A 235 -15.28 0.92 3.49
C GLU A 235 -13.87 1.50 3.56
N GLU A 236 -12.83 0.68 3.63
CA GLU A 236 -11.44 1.19 3.56
C GLU A 236 -11.12 1.79 2.19
N VAL A 237 -11.60 1.21 1.08
CA VAL A 237 -11.49 1.82 -0.25
C VAL A 237 -12.17 3.19 -0.28
N ALA A 238 -13.37 3.33 0.30
CA ALA A 238 -14.05 4.61 0.42
C ALA A 238 -13.19 5.62 1.22
N SER A 239 -12.60 5.19 2.33
CA SER A 239 -11.71 6.03 3.15
C SER A 239 -10.46 6.48 2.38
N LEU A 240 -9.87 5.61 1.56
CA LEU A 240 -8.72 5.95 0.72
C LEU A 240 -9.09 6.97 -0.37
N ILE A 241 -10.23 6.79 -1.05
CA ILE A 241 -10.73 7.75 -2.04
C ILE A 241 -10.98 9.11 -1.38
N GLN A 242 -11.61 9.12 -0.21
CA GLN A 242 -11.89 10.35 0.54
C GLN A 242 -10.60 11.10 0.91
N LYS A 243 -9.58 10.38 1.36
CA LYS A 243 -8.32 10.98 1.85
C LYS A 243 -7.39 11.42 0.73
N ASN A 244 -7.26 10.61 -0.32
CA ASN A 244 -6.25 10.78 -1.37
C ASN A 244 -6.83 11.34 -2.68
N GLY A 245 -8.15 11.50 -2.76
CA GLY A 245 -8.84 11.90 -3.97
C GLY A 245 -8.82 10.82 -5.05
N MET A 246 -9.15 11.20 -6.29
CA MET A 246 -9.18 10.25 -7.42
C MET A 246 -7.79 9.71 -7.81
N SER A 247 -6.72 10.39 -7.40
CA SER A 247 -5.33 10.01 -7.73
C SER A 247 -4.92 8.65 -7.18
N VAL A 248 -5.61 8.17 -6.13
CA VAL A 248 -5.33 6.89 -5.49
C VAL A 248 -5.67 5.68 -6.38
N MET A 249 -6.50 5.87 -7.41
CA MET A 249 -6.96 4.77 -8.25
C MET A 249 -6.93 5.12 -9.73
N LEU A 250 -6.96 4.09 -10.57
CA LEU A 250 -7.28 4.24 -11.99
C LEU A 250 -8.81 4.13 -12.14
N PRO A 251 -9.55 5.23 -12.39
CA PRO A 251 -11.02 5.22 -12.30
C PRO A 251 -11.66 4.21 -13.27
N ASN A 252 -11.11 4.11 -14.48
CA ASN A 252 -11.53 3.14 -15.50
C ASN A 252 -11.40 1.66 -15.09
N LYS A 253 -10.58 1.34 -14.08
CA LYS A 253 -10.38 -0.04 -13.59
C LYS A 253 -11.06 -0.26 -12.25
N ALA A 254 -10.86 0.65 -11.30
CA ALA A 254 -11.33 0.48 -9.92
C ALA A 254 -12.85 0.66 -9.78
N LEU A 255 -13.42 1.70 -10.41
CA LEU A 255 -14.84 2.01 -10.25
C LEU A 255 -15.77 0.90 -10.80
N PRO A 256 -15.50 0.31 -11.99
CA PRO A 256 -16.25 -0.86 -12.43
C PRO A 256 -16.20 -2.03 -11.45
N VAL A 257 -15.04 -2.31 -10.84
CA VAL A 257 -14.88 -3.38 -9.85
C VAL A 257 -15.74 -3.10 -8.61
N ILE A 258 -15.66 -1.88 -8.05
CA ILE A 258 -16.49 -1.47 -6.90
C ILE A 258 -17.98 -1.59 -7.24
N ALA A 259 -18.37 -1.17 -8.44
CA ALA A 259 -19.76 -1.20 -8.89
C ALA A 259 -20.37 -2.60 -8.91
N THR A 260 -19.57 -3.65 -9.18
CA THR A 260 -20.08 -5.03 -9.13
C THR A 260 -20.66 -5.42 -7.76
N HIS A 261 -20.19 -4.80 -6.67
CA HIS A 261 -20.64 -5.07 -5.32
C HIS A 261 -21.97 -4.40 -4.95
N ILE A 262 -22.51 -3.50 -5.77
CA ILE A 262 -23.88 -2.97 -5.57
C ILE A 262 -24.92 -4.10 -5.68
N GLY A 263 -24.65 -5.10 -6.53
CA GLY A 263 -25.49 -6.28 -6.69
C GLY A 263 -25.28 -7.36 -5.62
N ASP A 264 -24.43 -7.15 -4.61
CA ASP A 264 -24.13 -8.19 -3.60
C ASP A 264 -25.40 -8.56 -2.82
N LYS A 265 -25.49 -9.81 -2.35
CA LYS A 265 -26.61 -10.31 -1.56
C LYS A 265 -26.64 -9.68 -0.17
N ASP A 266 -25.47 -9.37 0.39
CA ASP A 266 -25.33 -8.80 1.72
C ASP A 266 -25.54 -7.28 1.69
N ASN A 267 -26.40 -6.79 2.59
CA ASN A 267 -26.76 -5.37 2.66
C ASN A 267 -25.58 -4.47 3.07
N SER A 268 -24.67 -4.96 3.91
CA SER A 268 -23.50 -4.18 4.35
C SER A 268 -22.52 -3.99 3.20
N VAL A 269 -22.29 -5.04 2.40
CA VAL A 269 -21.43 -4.98 1.20
C VAL A 269 -22.01 -4.01 0.17
N ARG A 270 -23.32 -4.10 -0.09
CA ARG A 270 -24.01 -3.18 -1.01
C ARG A 270 -23.90 -1.73 -0.55
N SER A 271 -24.10 -1.48 0.75
CA SER A 271 -24.01 -0.13 1.33
C SER A 271 -22.58 0.42 1.24
N ALA A 272 -21.57 -0.40 1.53
CA ALA A 272 -20.16 -0.02 1.43
C ALA A 272 -19.75 0.30 -0.02
N ALA A 273 -20.20 -0.48 -1.00
CA ALA A 273 -19.97 -0.22 -2.42
C ALA A 273 -20.56 1.12 -2.88
N LEU A 274 -21.82 1.36 -2.50
CA LEU A 274 -22.51 2.63 -2.77
C LEU A 274 -21.79 3.82 -2.11
N ASN A 275 -21.29 3.64 -0.88
CA ASN A 275 -20.51 4.67 -0.18
C ASN A 275 -19.17 4.95 -0.87
N ALA A 276 -18.45 3.92 -1.32
CA ALA A 276 -17.18 4.09 -2.03
C ALA A 276 -17.36 4.86 -3.35
N ILE A 277 -18.40 4.54 -4.14
CA ILE A 277 -18.71 5.29 -5.36
C ILE A 277 -19.20 6.70 -5.04
N ALA A 278 -19.95 6.89 -3.95
CA ALA A 278 -20.35 8.22 -3.50
C ALA A 278 -19.13 9.10 -3.15
N GLN A 279 -18.06 8.54 -2.57
CA GLN A 279 -16.82 9.28 -2.35
C GLN A 279 -16.18 9.73 -3.67
N ALA A 280 -16.17 8.87 -4.69
CA ALA A 280 -15.71 9.28 -6.03
C ALA A 280 -16.62 10.36 -6.64
N TYR A 281 -17.95 10.24 -6.50
CA TYR A 281 -18.92 11.24 -6.97
C TYR A 281 -18.70 12.61 -6.32
N ILE A 282 -18.37 12.66 -5.02
CA ILE A 282 -18.04 13.91 -4.35
C ILE A 282 -16.89 14.64 -5.05
N LEU A 283 -15.93 13.90 -5.63
CA LEU A 283 -14.72 14.43 -6.21
C LEU A 283 -14.82 14.78 -7.71
N VAL A 284 -15.70 14.11 -8.46
CA VAL A 284 -15.81 14.30 -9.94
C VAL A 284 -17.22 14.57 -10.45
N GLY A 285 -18.23 14.58 -9.57
CA GLY A 285 -19.63 14.75 -9.93
C GLY A 285 -20.13 13.69 -10.91
N ASP A 286 -20.98 14.11 -11.84
CA ASP A 286 -21.67 13.23 -12.80
C ASP A 286 -20.71 12.47 -13.74
N ALA A 287 -19.45 12.91 -13.85
CA ALA A 287 -18.43 12.17 -14.59
C ALA A 287 -18.21 10.76 -14.05
N VAL A 288 -18.55 10.47 -12.78
CA VAL A 288 -18.47 9.12 -12.21
C VAL A 288 -19.32 8.11 -12.98
N MET A 289 -20.45 8.56 -13.54
CA MET A 289 -21.40 7.69 -14.24
C MET A 289 -20.82 7.11 -15.53
N LYS A 290 -19.81 7.77 -16.13
CA LYS A 290 -19.11 7.26 -17.32
C LYS A 290 -18.38 5.94 -17.07
N TYR A 291 -18.01 5.66 -15.82
CA TYR A 291 -17.34 4.42 -15.43
C TYR A 291 -18.32 3.30 -15.05
N MET A 292 -19.62 3.59 -14.95
CA MET A 292 -20.66 2.66 -14.51
C MET A 292 -21.30 1.90 -15.68
N THR A 293 -20.49 1.38 -16.61
CA THR A 293 -20.98 0.86 -17.90
C THR A 293 -21.63 -0.53 -17.85
N ARG A 294 -21.45 -1.27 -16.75
CA ARG A 294 -21.89 -2.68 -16.61
C ARG A 294 -22.91 -2.92 -15.50
N LEU A 295 -23.63 -1.88 -15.07
CA LEU A 295 -24.68 -2.01 -14.05
C LEU A 295 -26.02 -2.39 -14.67
N GLY A 296 -26.75 -3.31 -14.04
CA GLY A 296 -28.15 -3.55 -14.37
C GLY A 296 -29.06 -2.40 -13.93
N ASP A 297 -30.29 -2.35 -14.44
CA ASP A 297 -31.22 -1.24 -14.17
C ASP A 297 -31.51 -1.06 -12.68
N LYS A 298 -31.59 -2.17 -11.94
CA LYS A 298 -31.81 -2.16 -10.49
C LYS A 298 -30.63 -1.55 -9.74
N GLU A 299 -29.41 -1.99 -10.05
CA GLU A 299 -28.20 -1.48 -9.41
C GLU A 299 -27.97 0.00 -9.76
N LYS A 300 -28.23 0.38 -11.01
CA LYS A 300 -28.18 1.76 -11.46
C LYS A 300 -29.19 2.63 -10.70
N GLY A 301 -30.43 2.18 -10.51
CA GLY A 301 -31.44 2.89 -9.73
C GLY A 301 -31.01 3.12 -8.28
N MET A 302 -30.43 2.10 -7.63
CA MET A 302 -29.89 2.22 -6.26
C MET A 302 -28.74 3.24 -6.19
N LEU A 303 -27.85 3.22 -7.19
CA LEU A 303 -26.75 4.18 -7.28
C LEU A 303 -27.27 5.61 -7.46
N GLU A 304 -28.17 5.84 -8.42
CA GLU A 304 -28.75 7.17 -8.67
C GLU A 304 -29.47 7.73 -7.43
N GLU A 305 -30.22 6.90 -6.70
CA GLU A 305 -30.85 7.32 -5.44
C GLU A 305 -29.79 7.75 -4.40
N ARG A 306 -28.70 6.99 -4.28
CA ARG A 306 -27.59 7.33 -3.38
C ARG A 306 -26.89 8.63 -3.80
N LEU A 307 -26.65 8.82 -5.09
CA LEU A 307 -25.98 10.00 -5.62
C LEU A 307 -26.85 11.26 -5.52
N LYS A 308 -28.17 11.17 -5.73
CA LYS A 308 -29.11 12.29 -5.50
C LYS A 308 -29.06 12.84 -4.07
N ARG A 309 -28.73 11.99 -3.09
CA ARG A 309 -28.57 12.37 -1.67
C ARG A 309 -27.15 12.82 -1.32
N THR A 310 -26.22 12.73 -2.26
CA THR A 310 -24.80 13.07 -2.05
C THR A 310 -24.51 14.40 -2.72
N LYS A 311 -23.92 15.35 -2.00
CA LYS A 311 -23.54 16.65 -2.56
C LYS A 311 -22.12 16.58 -3.13
N PRO A 312 -21.88 16.94 -4.40
CA PRO A 312 -20.53 17.11 -4.94
C PRO A 312 -19.73 18.16 -4.15
N SER A 313 -18.40 18.11 -4.26
CA SER A 313 -17.54 19.13 -3.66
C SER A 313 -17.80 20.52 -4.27
N ALA A 314 -17.52 21.57 -3.49
CA ALA A 314 -17.65 22.95 -3.97
C ALA A 314 -16.83 23.23 -5.23
N SER A 315 -15.65 22.60 -5.37
CA SER A 315 -14.81 22.71 -6.56
C SER A 315 -15.47 22.12 -7.81
N VAL A 316 -16.16 20.99 -7.68
CA VAL A 316 -16.91 20.37 -8.78
C VAL A 316 -18.11 21.23 -9.15
N LEU A 317 -18.87 21.72 -8.16
CA LEU A 317 -20.03 22.59 -8.41
C LEU A 317 -19.61 23.88 -9.15
N ALA A 318 -18.54 24.54 -8.70
CA ALA A 318 -18.02 25.74 -9.35
C ALA A 318 -17.53 25.47 -10.79
N ALA A 319 -16.94 24.28 -11.04
CA ALA A 319 -16.53 23.89 -12.39
C ALA A 319 -17.73 23.71 -13.33
N VAL A 320 -18.82 23.10 -12.83
CA VAL A 320 -20.07 22.93 -13.58
C VAL A 320 -20.73 24.27 -13.87
N GLU A 321 -20.80 25.18 -12.89
CA GLU A 321 -21.34 26.54 -13.08
C GLU A 321 -20.53 27.32 -14.12
N LYS A 322 -19.19 27.23 -14.07
CA LYS A 322 -18.31 27.88 -15.06
C LYS A 322 -18.52 27.31 -16.46
N GLU A 323 -18.67 26.00 -16.60
CA GLU A 323 -18.94 25.35 -17.89
C GLU A 323 -20.32 25.76 -18.44
N GLN A 324 -21.34 25.83 -17.57
CA GLN A 324 -22.68 26.28 -17.96
C GLN A 324 -22.68 27.74 -18.40
N ARG A 325 -21.99 28.62 -17.67
CA ARG A 325 -21.85 30.03 -18.05
C ARG A 325 -21.12 30.19 -19.38
N ALA A 326 -20.04 29.44 -19.61
CA ALA A 326 -19.32 29.47 -20.88
C ALA A 326 -20.19 28.98 -22.05
N LYS A 327 -21.05 27.97 -21.83
CA LYS A 327 -22.02 27.51 -22.84
C LYS A 327 -23.10 28.55 -23.13
N GLN A 328 -23.63 29.21 -22.10
CA GLN A 328 -24.60 30.30 -22.27
C GLN A 328 -23.99 31.49 -23.03
N GLU A 329 -22.77 31.89 -22.69
CA GLU A 329 -22.05 32.96 -23.40
C GLU A 329 -21.74 32.56 -24.86
N ALA A 330 -21.43 31.28 -25.13
CA ALA A 330 -21.23 30.78 -26.48
C ALA A 330 -22.54 30.75 -27.31
N GLU A 331 -23.66 30.30 -26.72
CA GLU A 331 -24.98 30.33 -27.36
C GLU A 331 -25.44 31.77 -27.63
N GLU A 332 -25.17 32.71 -26.72
CA GLU A 332 -25.51 34.12 -26.91
C GLU A 332 -24.67 34.79 -28.02
N MET A 333 -23.38 34.45 -28.13
CA MET A 333 -22.53 34.91 -29.25
C MET A 333 -22.91 34.30 -30.60
N GLU A 334 -23.41 33.06 -30.65
CA GLU A 334 -23.84 32.41 -31.90
C GLU A 334 -25.14 33.03 -32.47
N VAL A 335 -25.97 33.66 -31.62
CA VAL A 335 -27.21 34.33 -32.04
C VAL A 335 -26.95 35.73 -32.63
N ASP A 336 -25.86 36.41 -32.26
CA ASP A 336 -25.57 37.79 -32.68
C ASP A 336 -24.71 37.89 -33.97
N GLU A 337 -24.27 36.75 -34.55
CA GLU A 337 -23.32 36.71 -35.69
C GLU A 337 -23.96 36.55 -37.09
N LEU A 338 -25.24 36.90 -37.27
CA LEU A 338 -25.82 37.07 -38.61
C LEU A 338 -26.65 38.37 -38.72
N PRO A 339 -26.10 39.48 -39.24
CA PRO A 339 -26.94 40.57 -39.68
C PRO A 339 -27.79 40.11 -40.87
N SER A 340 -29.09 40.41 -40.84
CA SER A 340 -29.99 40.19 -41.97
C SER A 340 -29.43 40.88 -43.23
N LEU A 341 -29.31 40.15 -44.33
CA LEU A 341 -28.85 40.60 -45.67
C LEU A 341 -29.60 41.81 -46.27
N SER A 342 -30.54 42.41 -45.53
CA SER A 342 -31.38 43.54 -45.93
C SER A 342 -30.83 44.93 -45.59
N GLN A 343 -29.71 45.06 -44.86
CA GLN A 343 -29.18 46.36 -44.40
C GLN A 343 -27.85 46.83 -45.01
N LEU A 344 -27.35 46.19 -46.07
CA LEU A 344 -26.20 46.73 -46.81
C LEU A 344 -26.60 47.98 -47.62
N PRO A 345 -25.83 49.09 -47.58
CA PRO A 345 -26.07 50.24 -48.44
C PRO A 345 -25.99 49.83 -49.91
N ARG A 346 -27.04 50.11 -50.67
CA ARG A 346 -27.03 49.96 -52.14
C ARG A 346 -26.08 51.00 -52.75
N LEU A 347 -24.83 50.61 -52.97
CA LEU A 347 -23.95 51.33 -53.88
C LEU A 347 -24.49 51.18 -55.30
N GLY A 348 -25.03 52.28 -55.83
CA GLY A 348 -25.36 52.38 -57.24
C GLY A 348 -24.10 52.48 -58.10
N GLY A 349 -24.13 51.83 -59.26
CA GLY A 349 -23.43 52.34 -60.43
C GLY A 349 -22.25 51.53 -60.98
N ARG A 350 -22.61 50.61 -61.88
CA ARG A 350 -22.05 50.43 -63.24
C ARG A 350 -20.76 49.61 -63.48
N SER A 351 -20.98 48.60 -64.34
CA SER A 351 -20.09 48.04 -65.38
C SER A 351 -19.00 47.07 -64.92
N GLN A 352 -18.67 45.97 -65.59
CA GLN A 352 -19.17 45.24 -66.76
C GLN A 352 -18.46 43.86 -66.76
N ILE A 353 -19.07 42.83 -67.38
CA ILE A 353 -18.43 41.61 -67.95
C ILE A 353 -17.81 40.63 -66.93
N GLY A 354 -17.97 39.31 -66.95
CA GLY A 354 -18.58 38.34 -67.86
C GLY A 354 -18.48 36.95 -67.18
N LYS A 355 -19.35 36.01 -67.56
CA LYS A 355 -19.58 34.69 -66.94
C LYS A 355 -18.34 33.76 -66.99
N PRO A 356 -18.28 32.65 -66.22
CA PRO A 356 -18.99 31.44 -66.64
C PRO A 356 -19.75 30.66 -65.54
N ARG A 357 -20.80 29.97 -66.01
CA ARG A 357 -21.50 28.84 -65.38
C ARG A 357 -20.55 27.65 -65.19
N HIS A 358 -20.66 26.94 -64.07
CA HIS A 358 -21.37 25.65 -63.91
C HIS A 358 -20.88 24.96 -62.62
N SER A 359 -21.80 24.73 -61.68
CA SER A 359 -21.70 23.63 -60.74
C SER A 359 -22.10 22.33 -61.46
N PRO A 360 -21.74 21.13 -60.94
CA PRO A 360 -22.64 20.55 -59.92
C PRO A 360 -21.98 19.63 -58.86
N GLN A 361 -22.58 19.68 -57.66
CA GLN A 361 -23.04 18.55 -56.84
C GLN A 361 -22.05 17.47 -56.37
N ARG A 362 -21.97 17.34 -55.04
CA ARG A 362 -21.85 16.03 -54.37
C ARG A 362 -23.05 15.14 -54.73
N PRO A 363 -22.86 13.82 -54.73
CA PRO A 363 -23.69 13.03 -53.82
C PRO A 363 -22.93 11.90 -53.09
N VAL A 364 -23.63 11.41 -52.08
CA VAL A 364 -23.29 10.39 -51.09
C VAL A 364 -23.39 8.97 -51.70
N VAL A 365 -22.62 8.00 -51.16
CA VAL A 365 -23.07 6.66 -50.67
C VAL A 365 -21.95 5.59 -50.73
N HIS A 366 -21.83 4.87 -49.60
CA HIS A 366 -21.17 3.59 -49.28
C HIS A 366 -20.53 2.72 -50.38
N HIS A 367 -19.27 2.29 -50.14
CA HIS A 367 -18.90 0.86 -50.20
C HIS A 367 -17.63 0.53 -49.41
N ILE A 368 -17.68 -0.62 -48.74
CA ILE A 368 -16.56 -1.32 -48.08
C ILE A 368 -15.65 -1.90 -49.17
N GLN A 369 -14.33 -1.70 -49.08
CA GLN A 369 -13.34 -2.55 -49.76
C GLN A 369 -11.99 -2.53 -49.03
N SER A 370 -11.69 -3.69 -48.43
CA SER A 370 -10.39 -4.36 -48.29
C SER A 370 -9.10 -3.54 -48.31
N ILE A 371 -8.39 -3.58 -47.18
CA ILE A 371 -6.99 -3.21 -47.01
C ILE A 371 -6.13 -4.14 -47.90
N PRO A 372 -5.28 -3.61 -48.81
CA PRO A 372 -4.19 -4.39 -49.39
C PRO A 372 -3.04 -4.47 -48.39
N GLU A 373 -2.52 -5.69 -48.22
CA GLU A 373 -1.30 -6.02 -47.48
C GLU A 373 -0.10 -5.23 -48.03
N PRO A 374 0.79 -4.66 -47.19
CA PRO A 374 1.92 -3.91 -47.69
C PRO A 374 3.00 -4.87 -48.22
N GLU A 375 3.40 -4.69 -49.48
CA GLU A 375 4.62 -5.28 -50.02
C GLU A 375 5.86 -4.77 -49.28
N PRO A 376 6.95 -5.57 -49.17
CA PRO A 376 8.14 -5.20 -48.43
C PRO A 376 8.87 -4.04 -49.12
N MET A 377 9.13 -2.95 -48.39
CA MET A 377 9.88 -1.81 -48.92
C MET A 377 11.33 -2.21 -49.26
N GLU A 378 11.76 -1.86 -50.46
CA GLU A 378 13.15 -1.96 -50.92
C GLU A 378 14.06 -1.02 -50.11
N ASP A 379 15.25 -1.51 -49.76
CA ASP A 379 16.31 -0.78 -49.04
C ASP A 379 16.72 0.49 -49.82
N VAL A 380 16.47 1.67 -49.24
CA VAL A 380 16.93 2.95 -49.80
C VAL A 380 18.38 3.19 -49.37
N THR A 381 19.30 3.13 -50.33
CA THR A 381 20.72 3.51 -50.17
C THR A 381 20.96 4.94 -50.65
N ASP A 382 21.93 5.64 -50.07
CA ASP A 382 22.35 6.97 -50.53
C ASP A 382 23.27 6.91 -51.77
N ASP A 383 23.59 8.08 -52.35
CA ASP A 383 24.36 8.26 -53.60
C ASP A 383 25.82 7.74 -53.54
N TYR A 384 26.25 7.18 -52.41
CA TYR A 384 27.54 6.51 -52.22
C TYR A 384 27.40 5.03 -51.79
N GLY A 385 26.20 4.46 -51.88
CA GLY A 385 25.94 3.04 -51.68
C GLY A 385 25.99 2.57 -50.23
N GLN A 386 25.81 3.46 -49.24
CA GLN A 386 25.70 3.08 -47.83
C GLN A 386 24.24 3.10 -47.37
N ARG A 387 23.90 2.19 -46.44
CA ARG A 387 22.57 2.10 -45.82
C ARG A 387 22.35 3.31 -44.91
N ILE A 388 21.22 4.00 -45.10
CA ILE A 388 20.77 5.08 -44.22
C ILE A 388 20.26 4.45 -42.89
N PRO A 389 20.78 4.84 -41.71
CA PRO A 389 20.28 4.31 -40.43
C PRO A 389 18.85 4.80 -40.16
N GLU A 390 17.96 3.91 -39.72
CA GLU A 390 16.63 4.28 -39.23
C GLU A 390 16.73 5.23 -38.02
N PRO A 391 15.83 6.24 -37.90
CA PRO A 391 15.82 7.11 -36.74
C PRO A 391 15.35 6.35 -35.50
N GLU A 392 16.14 6.42 -34.43
CA GLU A 392 15.82 5.79 -33.14
C GLU A 392 14.47 6.24 -32.56
N PRO A 393 13.77 5.36 -31.81
CA PRO A 393 12.46 5.66 -31.26
C PRO A 393 12.51 6.85 -30.28
N ARG A 394 11.47 7.70 -30.35
CA ARG A 394 11.22 8.94 -29.57
C ARG A 394 11.31 8.84 -28.03
N GLN A 395 11.73 7.71 -27.45
CA GLN A 395 11.93 7.53 -26.01
C GLN A 395 13.20 8.22 -25.51
N SER A 396 14.25 8.34 -26.33
CA SER A 396 15.53 8.93 -25.93
C SER A 396 15.44 10.45 -25.64
N LEU A 397 14.67 11.19 -26.45
CA LEU A 397 14.50 12.65 -26.29
C LEU A 397 13.75 13.04 -25.01
N MET A 398 12.83 12.20 -24.54
CA MET A 398 12.12 12.42 -23.28
C MET A 398 13.05 12.24 -22.08
N GLN A 399 14.01 11.32 -22.18
CA GLN A 399 14.96 11.05 -21.10
C GLN A 399 15.97 12.20 -20.96
N GLU A 400 16.47 12.75 -22.06
CA GLU A 400 17.34 13.94 -22.05
C GLU A 400 16.63 15.18 -21.46
N ILE A 401 15.34 15.36 -21.75
CA ILE A 401 14.56 16.48 -21.19
C ILE A 401 14.36 16.31 -19.67
N VAL A 402 14.12 15.07 -19.21
CA VAL A 402 13.99 14.76 -17.79
C VAL A 402 15.31 14.97 -17.06
N ASP A 403 16.43 14.53 -17.65
CA ASP A 403 17.76 14.68 -17.05
C ASP A 403 18.19 16.16 -17.01
N TYR A 404 17.84 16.96 -18.03
CA TYR A 404 18.06 18.41 -18.04
C TYR A 404 17.25 19.15 -16.95
N LEU A 405 15.99 18.76 -16.74
CA LEU A 405 15.14 19.32 -15.68
C LEU A 405 15.64 18.96 -14.28
N ILE A 406 16.15 17.73 -14.09
CA ILE A 406 16.74 17.30 -12.82
C ILE A 406 18.04 18.06 -12.52
N ALA A 407 18.87 18.34 -13.55
CA ALA A 407 20.09 19.14 -13.40
C ALA A 407 19.80 20.60 -13.00
N GLN A 408 18.73 21.20 -13.52
CA GLN A 408 18.31 22.58 -13.18
C GLN A 408 17.76 22.70 -11.75
N ILE A 409 17.18 21.62 -11.20
CA ILE A 409 16.63 21.62 -9.83
C ILE A 409 17.72 21.35 -8.78
N THR A 410 18.76 20.61 -9.15
CA THR A 410 19.83 20.19 -8.22
C THR A 410 21.03 21.13 -8.18
N SER A 411 21.22 21.98 -9.19
CA SER A 411 22.23 23.05 -9.19
C SER A 411 21.64 24.37 -8.70
N GLY A 412 21.22 24.39 -7.45
CA GLY A 412 20.98 25.64 -6.74
C GLY A 412 22.32 26.29 -6.42
N ASP A 413 22.80 27.18 -7.29
CA ASP A 413 23.74 28.23 -6.87
C ASP A 413 22.93 29.53 -6.72
N PRO A 414 23.06 30.24 -5.59
CA PRO A 414 22.44 31.54 -5.41
C PRO A 414 23.20 32.56 -6.27
N GLN A 415 22.59 33.69 -6.60
CA GLN A 415 23.22 35.03 -6.78
C GLN A 415 22.33 35.94 -7.65
N PRO A 416 22.45 37.28 -7.58
CA PRO A 416 23.06 38.11 -6.55
C PRO A 416 22.03 38.85 -5.67
#